data_AF-A0A1M5LH73-F1
#
_entry.id   AF-A0A1M5LH73-F1
#
_cell.length_a   1.000
_cell.length_b   1.000
_cell.length_c   1.000
_cell.angle_alpha   90.00
_cell.angle_beta   90.00
_cell.angle_gamma   90.00
#
_symmetry.space_group_name_H-M   'P 1'
#
loop_
_entity.id
_entity.type
_entity.pdbx_description
1 polymer ?
#
loop_
_entity_poly.entity_id
_entity_poly.type
_entity_poly.pdbx_seq_one_letter_code
_entity_poly.pdbx_strand_id
1 'polypeptide(L)'
;MKNRYLTFLLCFLLAACGSSKKAIEKTEETKKVENEIEIKKDIDYVIKEDIAVENIDPRVVQEDSKISTERKVDSVYMIDGHFKPKNKPDLGFHQDLTKTTYDSLDDFWSSILKRNVSDYGNVDYNSFKKDYKGLLYYIKFLQDSIPSEDASKNEKLAYWINAYNALTIDLILRNYPVKSIKDIKDPWDQRLWKFGDKWMNLNQIEHEILRKMDEPRIHFAIVCASFSCPKLQNKAFTASNLESQLTNATKEFLADKNRNIISADKLQLSKIFKWFPKDFKTDGSLINFLNKYSEVEISSNAKKSFLDYNWDLND
;
A
#
# COMPACT_ATOMS: atom_id res chain seq x y z
N MET A 1 -50.88 4.29 66.90
CA MET A 1 -51.97 3.47 66.32
C MET A 1 -51.37 2.14 65.90
N LYS A 2 -52.01 1.04 66.31
CA LYS A 2 -51.57 -0.36 66.23
C LYS A 2 -52.11 -1.03 64.95
N ASN A 3 -51.43 -2.13 64.57
CA ASN A 3 -51.96 -3.35 63.93
C ASN A 3 -52.46 -3.24 62.48
N ARG A 4 -52.46 -4.29 61.63
CA ARG A 4 -51.84 -5.63 61.49
C ARG A 4 -52.41 -6.16 60.15
N TYR A 5 -51.86 -7.28 59.67
CA TYR A 5 -52.43 -8.31 58.75
C TYR A 5 -51.75 -8.43 57.37
N LEU A 6 -51.51 -9.59 56.75
CA LEU A 6 -51.13 -10.97 57.14
C LEU A 6 -51.36 -11.85 55.88
N THR A 7 -50.26 -12.32 55.26
CA THR A 7 -50.02 -13.63 54.58
C THR A 7 -50.66 -14.17 53.27
N PHE A 8 -49.80 -15.01 52.65
CA PHE A 8 -49.95 -16.38 52.08
C PHE A 8 -50.18 -16.59 50.56
N LEU A 9 -49.08 -16.91 49.85
CA LEU A 9 -48.71 -18.19 49.19
C LEU A 9 -49.73 -18.99 48.31
N LEU A 10 -49.22 -19.39 47.13
CA LEU A 10 -49.11 -20.80 46.63
C LEU A 10 -49.96 -21.28 45.41
N CYS A 11 -49.23 -21.76 44.38
CA CYS A 11 -49.44 -22.84 43.37
C CYS A 11 -50.76 -23.06 42.61
N PHE A 12 -50.70 -23.28 41.28
CA PHE A 12 -50.65 -24.63 40.66
C PHE A 12 -50.56 -24.60 39.11
N LEU A 13 -49.95 -25.65 38.55
CA LEU A 13 -49.84 -26.04 37.13
C LEU A 13 -51.19 -26.29 36.43
N LEU A 14 -51.21 -26.30 35.09
CA LEU A 14 -51.70 -27.44 34.27
C LEU A 14 -51.52 -27.21 32.75
N ALA A 15 -51.06 -28.25 32.06
CA ALA A 15 -51.04 -28.41 30.61
C ALA A 15 -52.36 -29.00 30.10
N ALA A 16 -52.74 -28.74 28.84
CA ALA A 16 -53.75 -29.52 28.14
C ALA A 16 -53.48 -29.57 26.62
N CYS A 17 -53.40 -30.80 26.11
CA CYS A 17 -53.37 -31.20 24.71
C CYS A 17 -54.76 -31.17 24.06
N GLY A 18 -54.81 -31.13 22.72
CA GLY A 18 -55.61 -32.12 21.99
C GLY A 18 -56.33 -31.69 20.70
N SER A 19 -56.12 -32.53 19.67
CA SER A 19 -57.04 -32.92 18.57
C SER A 19 -56.79 -32.31 17.19
N SER A 20 -56.92 -32.99 16.05
CA SER A 20 -56.79 -34.41 15.66
C SER A 20 -57.04 -34.52 14.14
N LYS A 21 -56.28 -35.42 13.48
CA LYS A 21 -56.62 -36.26 12.30
C LYS A 21 -56.57 -35.76 10.84
N LYS A 22 -55.99 -36.68 10.05
CA LYS A 22 -55.64 -36.78 8.62
C LYS A 22 -56.77 -37.37 7.75
N ALA A 23 -56.71 -37.13 6.42
CA ALA A 23 -56.70 -38.10 5.30
C ALA A 23 -56.59 -37.33 3.95
N ILE A 24 -55.52 -37.45 3.12
CA ILE A 24 -55.25 -38.39 1.99
C ILE A 24 -56.30 -38.22 0.84
N GLU A 25 -56.00 -37.84 -0.42
CA GLU A 25 -55.15 -38.53 -1.44
C GLU A 25 -54.90 -37.67 -2.73
N LYS A 26 -53.73 -37.86 -3.38
CA LYS A 26 -53.36 -37.83 -4.84
C LYS A 26 -53.74 -36.63 -5.76
N THR A 27 -52.96 -36.16 -6.76
CA THR A 27 -51.67 -36.42 -7.42
C THR A 27 -51.45 -35.20 -8.33
N GLU A 28 -50.22 -34.70 -8.51
CA GLU A 28 -49.70 -34.27 -9.82
C GLU A 28 -48.20 -33.96 -9.72
N GLU A 29 -47.42 -34.72 -10.50
CA GLU A 29 -46.01 -34.48 -10.73
C GLU A 29 -45.84 -33.20 -11.57
N THR A 30 -45.01 -32.26 -11.10
CA THR A 30 -44.43 -31.24 -11.97
C THR A 30 -42.95 -31.07 -11.63
N LYS A 31 -42.13 -31.30 -12.67
CA LYS A 31 -40.67 -31.19 -12.70
C LYS A 31 -40.21 -29.85 -12.12
N LYS A 32 -39.39 -29.88 -11.07
CA LYS A 32 -38.55 -28.73 -10.71
C LYS A 32 -37.33 -28.72 -11.62
N VAL A 33 -37.29 -27.70 -12.47
CA VAL A 33 -36.08 -27.25 -13.16
C VAL A 33 -35.27 -26.49 -12.13
N GLU A 34 -34.10 -27.02 -11.75
CA GLU A 34 -33.06 -26.24 -11.09
C GLU A 34 -32.43 -25.34 -12.15
N ASN A 35 -32.68 -24.03 -12.06
CA ASN A 35 -31.85 -23.04 -12.72
C ASN A 35 -30.85 -22.52 -11.70
N GLU A 36 -29.60 -22.99 -11.81
CA GLU A 36 -28.44 -22.26 -11.30
C GLU A 36 -28.41 -20.89 -11.98
N ILE A 37 -28.54 -19.82 -11.20
CA ILE A 37 -28.26 -18.47 -11.67
C ILE A 37 -26.75 -18.27 -11.51
N GLU A 38 -26.04 -18.57 -12.58
CA GLU A 38 -24.65 -18.16 -12.79
C GLU A 38 -24.65 -16.63 -12.94
N ILE A 39 -24.22 -15.89 -11.91
CA ILE A 39 -24.00 -14.45 -12.02
C ILE A 39 -22.68 -14.25 -12.75
N LYS A 40 -22.73 -14.26 -14.08
CA LYS A 40 -21.75 -13.57 -14.91
C LYS A 40 -21.97 -12.07 -14.78
N LYS A 41 -20.98 -11.37 -14.24
CA LYS A 41 -20.78 -9.95 -14.54
C LYS A 41 -19.52 -9.83 -15.39
N ASP A 42 -19.71 -10.00 -16.69
CA ASP A 42 -18.80 -9.46 -17.68
C ASP A 42 -18.90 -7.92 -17.60
N ILE A 43 -17.79 -7.26 -17.31
CA ILE A 43 -17.65 -5.81 -17.46
C ILE A 43 -16.73 -5.61 -18.66
N ASP A 44 -17.34 -5.37 -19.82
CA ASP A 44 -16.65 -4.85 -20.98
C ASP A 44 -16.32 -3.37 -20.73
N TYR A 45 -15.04 -3.04 -20.61
CA TYR A 45 -14.57 -1.66 -20.67
C TYR A 45 -13.91 -1.40 -22.02
N VAL A 46 -14.59 -0.61 -22.84
CA VAL A 46 -14.06 -0.09 -24.11
C VAL A 46 -13.31 1.21 -23.82
N ILE A 47 -11.98 1.21 -23.95
CA ILE A 47 -11.20 2.45 -24.11
C ILE A 47 -10.89 2.61 -25.58
N LYS A 48 -11.42 3.68 -26.16
CA LYS A 48 -10.99 4.23 -27.45
C LYS A 48 -9.90 5.28 -27.23
N GLU A 49 -8.88 5.18 -28.09
CA GLU A 49 -7.90 6.18 -28.53
C GLU A 49 -6.71 6.54 -27.60
N ASP A 50 -5.55 6.04 -28.06
CA ASP A 50 -4.21 6.64 -28.23
C ASP A 50 -3.57 7.49 -27.11
N ILE A 51 -2.52 6.94 -26.48
CA ILE A 51 -1.47 7.73 -25.82
C ILE A 51 -0.10 7.22 -26.28
N ALA A 52 0.59 8.03 -27.08
CA ALA A 52 2.00 7.89 -27.40
C ALA A 52 2.85 8.35 -26.20
N VAL A 53 3.89 7.59 -25.85
CA VAL A 53 4.92 8.03 -24.90
C VAL A 53 6.18 8.31 -25.70
N GLU A 54 6.41 9.59 -26.05
CA GLU A 54 7.71 10.05 -26.53
C GLU A 54 8.61 10.46 -25.35
N ASN A 55 9.92 10.31 -25.55
CA ASN A 55 10.98 10.71 -24.64
C ASN A 55 10.89 12.23 -24.35
N ILE A 56 10.60 12.62 -23.11
CA ILE A 56 10.63 14.03 -22.69
C ILE A 56 12.07 14.39 -22.29
N ASP A 57 12.71 15.24 -23.08
CA ASP A 57 13.85 16.06 -22.67
C ASP A 57 13.37 17.12 -21.66
N PRO A 58 13.91 17.20 -20.42
CA PRO A 58 13.36 18.03 -19.35
C PRO A 58 13.64 19.54 -19.48
N ARG A 59 13.87 20.07 -20.69
CA ARG A 59 13.96 21.52 -20.91
C ARG A 59 13.09 21.94 -22.08
N VAL A 60 11.93 22.53 -21.76
CA VAL A 60 11.30 23.72 -22.37
C VAL A 60 9.79 23.70 -22.06
N VAL A 61 9.32 24.76 -21.40
CA VAL A 61 7.93 25.19 -21.42
C VAL A 61 7.89 26.47 -22.25
N GLN A 62 7.33 26.42 -23.46
CA GLN A 62 6.32 27.37 -23.97
C GLN A 62 5.94 27.14 -25.45
N GLU A 63 4.63 27.26 -25.66
CA GLU A 63 3.85 27.69 -26.84
C GLU A 63 3.68 26.82 -28.10
N ASP A 64 2.42 26.88 -28.54
CA ASP A 64 1.72 26.16 -29.59
C ASP A 64 2.42 26.11 -30.96
N SER A 65 2.44 24.93 -31.59
CA SER A 65 2.08 24.80 -33.00
C SER A 65 1.86 23.34 -33.40
N LYS A 66 0.84 23.15 -34.24
CA LYS A 66 0.42 21.90 -34.88
C LYS A 66 1.58 21.25 -35.65
N ILE A 67 1.87 19.97 -35.41
CA ILE A 67 2.41 19.04 -36.40
C ILE A 67 1.85 17.64 -36.11
N SER A 68 1.18 17.09 -37.12
CA SER A 68 0.71 15.71 -37.23
C SER A 68 1.84 14.82 -37.74
N THR A 69 2.12 13.70 -37.06
CA THR A 69 2.65 12.49 -37.71
C THR A 69 2.29 11.25 -36.90
N GLU A 70 1.43 10.42 -37.47
CA GLU A 70 1.04 9.10 -36.99
C GLU A 70 2.23 8.11 -37.06
N ARG A 71 2.41 7.32 -35.99
CA ARG A 71 3.12 6.04 -36.04
C ARG A 71 2.33 5.00 -35.24
N LYS A 72 1.84 3.98 -35.94
CA LYS A 72 1.10 2.84 -35.39
C LYS A 72 1.98 2.01 -34.45
N VAL A 73 1.45 1.69 -33.26
CA VAL A 73 1.97 0.65 -32.36
C VAL A 73 0.84 -0.34 -32.08
N ASP A 74 1.15 -1.63 -32.13
CA ASP A 74 0.18 -2.71 -32.01
C ASP A 74 -0.49 -2.77 -30.63
N SER A 75 -1.82 -2.76 -30.62
CA SER A 75 -2.69 -2.89 -29.45
C SER A 75 -2.64 -4.31 -28.85
N VAL A 76 -2.58 -4.40 -27.52
CA VAL A 76 -2.65 -5.65 -26.75
C VAL A 76 -4.11 -5.97 -26.38
N TYR A 77 -4.54 -7.23 -26.54
CA TYR A 77 -5.83 -7.73 -26.05
C TYR A 77 -5.64 -8.98 -25.17
N MET A 78 -6.51 -9.12 -24.17
CA MET A 78 -6.63 -10.29 -23.30
C MET A 78 -7.63 -11.27 -23.92
N ILE A 79 -7.24 -12.53 -24.08
CA ILE A 79 -8.17 -13.64 -24.36
C ILE A 79 -7.80 -14.78 -23.40
N ASP A 80 -8.77 -15.24 -22.63
CA ASP A 80 -8.74 -16.44 -21.78
C ASP A 80 -7.56 -16.57 -20.79
N GLY A 81 -7.24 -15.49 -20.06
CA GLY A 81 -6.38 -15.56 -18.86
C GLY A 81 -4.91 -15.93 -19.11
N HIS A 82 -4.44 -16.00 -20.37
CA HIS A 82 -3.05 -16.31 -20.69
C HIS A 82 -2.44 -15.35 -21.73
N PHE A 83 -1.36 -14.67 -21.34
CA PHE A 83 -0.62 -13.72 -22.19
C PHE A 83 0.20 -14.43 -23.28
N LYS A 84 -0.10 -14.12 -24.56
CA LYS A 84 0.69 -14.49 -25.75
C LYS A 84 0.86 -13.30 -26.71
N PRO A 85 2.10 -12.90 -27.08
CA PRO A 85 2.32 -11.92 -28.14
C PRO A 85 2.10 -12.54 -29.54
N LYS A 86 1.46 -11.79 -30.46
CA LYS A 86 1.38 -12.13 -31.89
C LYS A 86 2.58 -11.52 -32.63
N ASN A 87 3.34 -12.40 -33.28
CA ASN A 87 4.37 -12.17 -34.30
C ASN A 87 5.69 -11.51 -33.86
N LYS A 88 6.79 -12.24 -34.08
CA LYS A 88 8.19 -11.81 -33.94
C LYS A 88 8.59 -10.90 -35.10
N PRO A 89 9.06 -9.67 -34.84
CA PRO A 89 10.11 -9.06 -35.64
C PRO A 89 11.45 -9.63 -35.16
N ASP A 90 12.17 -10.30 -36.05
CA ASP A 90 13.57 -10.66 -35.79
C ASP A 90 14.42 -9.38 -35.78
N LEU A 91 14.78 -8.92 -34.59
CA LEU A 91 15.60 -7.74 -34.35
C LEU A 91 16.99 -8.08 -33.78
N GLY A 92 17.47 -9.31 -33.98
CA GLY A 92 18.88 -9.65 -33.68
C GLY A 92 19.31 -9.48 -32.21
N PHE A 93 18.36 -9.36 -31.28
CA PHE A 93 18.62 -9.39 -29.84
C PHE A 93 18.36 -10.79 -29.31
N HIS A 94 19.42 -11.55 -29.07
CA HIS A 94 19.36 -12.74 -28.20
C HIS A 94 19.23 -12.27 -26.74
N GLN A 95 18.08 -11.72 -26.37
CA GLN A 95 17.69 -11.70 -24.97
C GLN A 95 16.98 -13.02 -24.72
N ASP A 96 17.58 -13.87 -23.89
CA ASP A 96 16.93 -15.08 -23.42
C ASP A 96 15.73 -14.65 -22.56
N LEU A 97 14.56 -14.55 -23.20
CA LEU A 97 13.31 -14.17 -22.55
C LEU A 97 12.87 -15.35 -21.69
N THR A 98 13.43 -15.47 -20.50
CA THR A 98 12.82 -16.28 -19.46
C THR A 98 11.47 -15.63 -19.17
N LYS A 99 10.38 -16.31 -19.55
CA LYS A 99 9.02 -15.85 -19.27
C LYS A 99 8.80 -16.00 -17.76
N THR A 100 9.26 -15.04 -16.97
CA THR A 100 8.97 -15.00 -15.53
C THR A 100 7.51 -14.62 -15.34
N THR A 101 6.72 -15.55 -14.81
CA THR A 101 5.34 -15.31 -14.37
C THR A 101 5.34 -15.01 -12.88
N TYR A 102 4.47 -14.11 -12.45
CA TYR A 102 4.26 -13.76 -11.04
C TYR A 102 2.83 -14.10 -10.65
N ASP A 103 2.65 -14.66 -9.45
CA ASP A 103 1.35 -15.11 -8.96
C ASP A 103 0.44 -13.93 -8.58
N SER A 104 1.04 -12.80 -8.21
CA SER A 104 0.36 -11.55 -7.91
C SER A 104 1.21 -10.34 -8.32
N LEU A 105 0.60 -9.15 -8.33
CA LEU A 105 1.37 -7.94 -8.54
C LEU A 105 2.28 -7.60 -7.36
N ASP A 106 1.89 -7.96 -6.14
CA ASP A 106 2.75 -7.80 -4.96
C ASP A 106 4.02 -8.66 -5.10
N ASP A 107 3.92 -9.84 -5.72
CA ASP A 107 5.08 -10.69 -6.05
C ASP A 107 5.94 -10.07 -7.16
N PHE A 108 5.31 -9.51 -8.18
CA PHE A 108 6.01 -8.76 -9.22
C PHE A 108 6.81 -7.59 -8.61
N TRP A 109 6.17 -6.75 -7.80
CA TRP A 109 6.81 -5.62 -7.15
C TRP A 109 7.90 -6.06 -6.18
N SER A 110 7.62 -7.08 -5.36
CA SER A 110 8.61 -7.69 -4.47
C SER A 110 9.82 -8.22 -5.24
N SER A 111 9.64 -8.72 -6.47
CA SER A 111 10.76 -9.17 -7.28
C SER A 111 11.66 -8.03 -7.74
N ILE A 112 11.09 -6.87 -8.09
CA ILE A 112 11.84 -5.67 -8.47
C ILE A 112 12.59 -5.15 -7.24
N LEU A 113 11.91 -5.06 -6.10
CA LEU A 113 12.50 -4.63 -4.84
C LEU A 113 13.66 -5.53 -4.43
N LYS A 114 13.50 -6.86 -4.41
CA LYS A 114 14.58 -7.80 -4.04
C LYS A 114 15.83 -7.69 -4.92
N ARG A 115 15.70 -7.34 -6.20
CA ARG A 115 16.84 -7.18 -7.10
C ARG A 115 17.62 -5.89 -6.83
N ASN A 116 16.95 -4.84 -6.35
CA ASN A 116 17.51 -3.49 -6.31
C ASN A 116 17.58 -2.88 -4.90
N VAL A 117 17.04 -3.55 -3.89
CA VAL A 117 17.01 -3.08 -2.50
C VAL A 117 17.61 -4.17 -1.62
N SER A 118 18.71 -3.82 -0.95
CA SER A 118 19.41 -4.73 -0.04
C SER A 118 18.57 -5.07 1.20
N ASP A 119 18.98 -6.10 1.93
CA ASP A 119 18.38 -6.44 3.23
C ASP A 119 18.57 -5.36 4.30
N TYR A 120 19.42 -4.35 4.06
CA TYR A 120 19.58 -3.17 4.93
C TYR A 120 18.77 -1.95 4.47
N GLY A 121 18.10 -2.04 3.31
CA GLY A 121 17.26 -0.96 2.78
C GLY A 121 17.95 0.01 1.85
N ASN A 122 19.25 -0.19 1.57
CA ASN A 122 19.97 0.60 0.57
C ASN A 122 19.47 0.22 -0.83
N VAL A 123 19.25 1.23 -1.66
CA VAL A 123 18.66 1.13 -2.99
C VAL A 123 19.76 1.32 -4.03
N ASP A 124 20.07 0.28 -4.78
CA ASP A 124 20.99 0.39 -5.92
C ASP A 124 20.26 1.05 -7.09
N TYR A 125 20.23 2.39 -7.11
CA TYR A 125 19.57 3.15 -8.19
C TYR A 125 20.23 2.93 -9.56
N ASN A 126 21.52 2.56 -9.62
CA ASN A 126 22.19 2.22 -10.88
C ASN A 126 21.63 0.92 -11.46
N SER A 127 21.40 -0.10 -10.61
CA SER A 127 20.70 -1.31 -11.00
C SER A 127 19.22 -1.02 -11.30
N PHE A 128 18.55 -0.23 -10.46
CA PHE A 128 17.13 0.07 -10.59
C PHE A 128 16.79 0.76 -11.92
N LYS A 129 17.70 1.58 -12.48
CA LYS A 129 17.55 2.14 -13.85
C LYS A 129 17.30 1.08 -14.92
N LYS A 130 17.87 -0.11 -14.78
CA LYS A 130 17.67 -1.23 -15.73
C LYS A 130 16.27 -1.84 -15.59
N ASP A 131 15.72 -1.80 -14.38
CA ASP A 131 14.35 -2.24 -14.06
C ASP A 131 13.30 -1.11 -14.17
N TYR A 132 13.67 0.08 -14.69
CA TYR A 132 12.81 1.25 -14.70
C TYR A 132 11.48 1.02 -15.43
N LYS A 133 11.50 0.25 -16.52
CA LYS A 133 10.26 -0.15 -17.22
C LYS A 133 9.33 -0.97 -16.32
N GLY A 134 9.88 -1.84 -15.48
CA GLY A 134 9.11 -2.62 -14.51
C GLY A 134 8.50 -1.72 -13.41
N LEU A 135 9.25 -0.73 -12.94
CA LEU A 135 8.73 0.29 -12.02
C LEU A 135 7.57 1.06 -12.65
N LEU A 136 7.72 1.57 -13.87
CA LEU A 136 6.66 2.30 -14.58
C LEU A 136 5.41 1.44 -14.80
N TYR A 137 5.58 0.14 -15.10
CA TYR A 137 4.47 -0.80 -15.18
C TYR A 137 3.74 -0.93 -13.84
N TYR A 138 4.48 -1.07 -12.74
CA TYR A 138 3.88 -1.14 -11.40
C TYR A 138 3.14 0.15 -11.03
N ILE A 139 3.73 1.31 -11.32
CA ILE A 139 3.09 2.62 -11.09
C ILE A 139 1.82 2.75 -11.92
N LYS A 140 1.85 2.34 -13.19
CA LYS A 140 0.66 2.36 -14.05
C LYS A 140 -0.45 1.48 -13.47
N PHE A 141 -0.12 0.28 -13.01
CA PHE A 141 -1.11 -0.55 -12.33
C PHE A 141 -1.71 0.17 -11.12
N LEU A 142 -0.87 0.77 -10.26
CA LEU A 142 -1.36 1.49 -9.08
C LEU A 142 -2.35 2.58 -9.52
N GLN A 143 -2.01 3.37 -10.53
CA GLN A 143 -2.88 4.43 -11.07
C GLN A 143 -4.26 3.91 -11.52
N ASP A 144 -4.32 2.68 -12.03
CA ASP A 144 -5.55 2.04 -12.55
C ASP A 144 -6.32 1.23 -11.50
N SER A 145 -5.78 1.06 -10.29
CA SER A 145 -6.29 0.12 -9.26
C SER A 145 -6.45 0.78 -7.89
N ILE A 146 -6.83 2.06 -7.87
CA ILE A 146 -7.08 2.78 -6.62
C ILE A 146 -8.11 2.01 -5.78
N PRO A 147 -7.82 1.70 -4.50
CA PRO A 147 -8.76 0.99 -3.64
C PRO A 147 -10.08 1.74 -3.53
N SER A 148 -11.18 1.00 -3.58
CA SER A 148 -12.53 1.54 -3.40
C SER A 148 -12.74 2.05 -1.97
N GLU A 149 -13.82 2.81 -1.76
CA GLU A 149 -14.12 3.38 -0.44
C GLU A 149 -14.48 2.31 0.60
N ASP A 150 -15.03 1.18 0.17
CA ASP A 150 -15.38 0.03 1.00
C ASP A 150 -14.21 -0.94 1.24
N ALA A 151 -13.05 -0.73 0.59
CA ALA A 151 -11.84 -1.51 0.87
C ALA A 151 -11.44 -1.39 2.35
N SER A 152 -10.95 -2.49 2.91
CA SER A 152 -10.49 -2.54 4.29
C SER A 152 -9.35 -1.55 4.54
N LYS A 153 -9.20 -1.14 5.80
CA LYS A 153 -8.08 -0.28 6.22
C LYS A 153 -6.72 -0.86 5.81
N ASN A 154 -6.56 -2.18 5.90
CA ASN A 154 -5.30 -2.84 5.55
C ASN A 154 -5.02 -2.83 4.05
N GLU A 155 -6.04 -2.99 3.22
CA GLU A 155 -5.90 -2.86 1.76
C GLU A 155 -5.49 -1.43 1.38
N LYS A 156 -6.16 -0.43 1.95
CA LYS A 156 -5.83 0.98 1.71
C LYS A 156 -4.40 1.32 2.17
N LEU A 157 -4.01 0.91 3.37
CA LEU A 157 -2.66 1.15 3.90
C LEU A 157 -1.58 0.47 3.05
N ALA A 158 -1.74 -0.82 2.76
CA ALA A 158 -0.77 -1.56 1.95
C ALA A 158 -0.57 -0.91 0.57
N TYR A 159 -1.68 -0.59 -0.10
CA TYR A 159 -1.67 0.09 -1.38
C TYR A 159 -0.94 1.44 -1.32
N TRP A 160 -1.33 2.34 -0.40
CA TRP A 160 -0.78 3.69 -0.38
C TRP A 160 0.67 3.75 0.12
N ILE A 161 1.10 2.82 0.98
CA ILE A 161 2.50 2.66 1.36
C ILE A 161 3.33 2.24 0.14
N ASN A 162 2.88 1.22 -0.58
CA ASN A 162 3.57 0.75 -1.78
C ASN A 162 3.62 1.83 -2.86
N ALA A 163 2.52 2.56 -3.07
CA ALA A 163 2.46 3.68 -3.99
C ALA A 163 3.50 4.74 -3.60
N TYR A 164 3.46 5.26 -2.38
CA TYR A 164 4.41 6.28 -1.91
C TYR A 164 5.87 5.86 -2.15
N ASN A 165 6.22 4.61 -1.82
CA ASN A 165 7.57 4.09 -2.00
C ASN A 165 7.96 3.99 -3.49
N ALA A 166 7.08 3.46 -4.34
CA ALA A 166 7.32 3.35 -5.77
C ALA A 166 7.49 4.73 -6.43
N LEU A 167 6.63 5.70 -6.06
CA LEU A 167 6.70 7.07 -6.57
C LEU A 167 7.96 7.80 -6.09
N THR A 168 8.41 7.55 -4.86
CA THR A 168 9.68 8.10 -4.36
C THR A 168 10.87 7.57 -5.17
N ILE A 169 10.90 6.27 -5.47
CA ILE A 169 11.96 5.68 -6.31
C ILE A 169 11.92 6.29 -7.72
N ASP A 170 10.73 6.43 -8.31
CA ASP A 170 10.56 7.07 -9.62
C ASP A 170 11.08 8.51 -9.63
N LEU A 171 10.77 9.29 -8.58
CA LEU A 171 11.27 10.67 -8.42
C LEU A 171 12.79 10.70 -8.40
N ILE A 172 13.44 9.83 -7.63
CA ILE A 172 14.91 9.76 -7.59
C ILE A 172 15.45 9.35 -8.96
N LEU A 173 14.90 8.32 -9.60
CA LEU A 173 15.39 7.83 -10.89
C LEU A 173 15.30 8.87 -12.01
N ARG A 174 14.24 9.70 -12.03
CA ARG A 174 14.10 10.84 -12.94
C ARG A 174 15.19 11.89 -12.78
N ASN A 175 15.79 11.98 -11.59
CA ASN A 175 16.80 12.98 -11.24
C ASN A 175 18.20 12.37 -11.02
N TYR A 176 18.37 11.04 -11.20
CA TYR A 176 19.61 10.35 -10.85
C TYR A 176 20.69 10.54 -11.94
N PRO A 177 21.94 10.90 -11.59
CA PRO A 177 22.51 10.91 -10.25
C PRO A 177 22.18 12.20 -9.46
N VAL A 178 21.76 12.02 -8.21
CA VAL A 178 21.53 13.08 -7.24
C VAL A 178 22.12 12.65 -5.89
N LYS A 179 22.65 13.58 -5.09
CA LYS A 179 23.26 13.24 -3.79
C LYS A 179 22.24 13.19 -2.66
N SER A 180 21.17 13.97 -2.78
CA SER A 180 20.07 14.00 -1.82
C SER A 180 18.75 14.25 -2.54
N ILE A 181 17.65 13.66 -2.05
CA ILE A 181 16.31 14.07 -2.48
C ILE A 181 16.09 15.59 -2.33
N LYS A 182 16.78 16.24 -1.40
CA LYS A 182 16.70 17.69 -1.17
C LYS A 182 17.35 18.54 -2.25
N ASP A 183 18.17 17.95 -3.11
CA ASP A 183 18.77 18.66 -4.25
C ASP A 183 17.77 18.76 -5.41
N ILE A 184 16.70 17.97 -5.39
CA ILE A 184 15.58 18.05 -6.33
C ILE A 184 14.68 19.21 -5.89
N LYS A 185 14.27 20.05 -6.84
CA LYS A 185 13.37 21.18 -6.55
C LYS A 185 11.99 20.68 -6.11
N ASP A 186 11.50 21.17 -4.97
CA ASP A 186 10.15 20.90 -4.42
C ASP A 186 9.74 19.41 -4.46
N PRO A 187 10.60 18.47 -3.99
CA PRO A 187 10.52 17.06 -4.37
C PRO A 187 9.23 16.38 -3.91
N TRP A 188 8.69 16.79 -2.77
CA TRP A 188 7.44 16.25 -2.24
C TRP A 188 6.18 16.90 -2.84
N ASP A 189 6.31 18.06 -3.48
CA ASP A 189 5.20 18.84 -4.01
C ASP A 189 4.98 18.67 -5.53
N GLN A 190 5.93 18.04 -6.24
CA GLN A 190 5.82 17.80 -7.68
C GLN A 190 4.63 16.88 -8.01
N ARG A 191 3.73 17.37 -8.86
CA ARG A 191 2.54 16.64 -9.32
C ARG A 191 2.85 15.80 -10.56
N LEU A 192 3.54 14.68 -10.36
CA LEU A 192 4.07 13.85 -11.46
C LEU A 192 3.20 12.64 -11.83
N TRP A 193 2.27 12.23 -10.97
CA TRP A 193 1.56 10.96 -11.13
C TRP A 193 0.05 11.15 -11.13
N LYS A 194 -0.62 10.71 -12.18
CA LYS A 194 -2.06 10.85 -12.33
C LYS A 194 -2.79 9.61 -11.81
N PHE A 195 -3.59 9.79 -10.76
CA PHE A 195 -4.46 8.77 -10.16
C PHE A 195 -5.92 9.16 -10.42
N GLY A 196 -6.59 8.41 -11.30
CA GLY A 196 -7.88 8.84 -11.86
C GLY A 196 -7.75 10.19 -12.56
N ASP A 197 -8.57 11.17 -12.17
CA ASP A 197 -8.50 12.55 -12.70
C ASP A 197 -7.55 13.48 -11.94
N LYS A 198 -6.91 13.00 -10.86
CA LYS A 198 -6.09 13.84 -9.99
C LYS A 198 -4.61 13.59 -10.22
N TRP A 199 -3.88 14.66 -10.50
CA TRP A 199 -2.41 14.66 -10.45
C TRP A 199 -1.95 14.77 -9.00
N MET A 200 -1.35 13.71 -8.47
CA MET A 200 -0.90 13.58 -7.09
C MET A 200 0.59 13.89 -6.94
N ASN A 201 0.97 14.28 -5.74
CA ASN A 201 2.35 14.39 -5.28
C ASN A 201 2.57 13.56 -3.99
N LEU A 202 3.82 13.44 -3.54
CA LEU A 202 4.16 12.63 -2.36
C LEU A 202 3.51 13.19 -1.09
N ASN A 203 3.50 14.51 -0.92
CA ASN A 203 2.88 15.17 0.24
C ASN A 203 1.40 14.82 0.38
N GLN A 204 0.65 14.77 -0.72
CA GLN A 204 -0.77 14.40 -0.68
C GLN A 204 -0.97 12.96 -0.21
N ILE A 205 -0.16 12.02 -0.72
CA ILE A 205 -0.25 10.62 -0.29
C ILE A 205 0.08 10.48 1.20
N GLU A 206 1.16 11.11 1.68
CA GLU A 206 1.54 11.05 3.08
C GLU A 206 0.52 11.77 3.98
N HIS A 207 0.31 13.06 3.75
CA HIS A 207 -0.41 13.94 4.67
C HIS A 207 -1.92 13.88 4.56
N GLU A 208 -2.46 13.71 3.34
CA GLU A 208 -3.90 13.78 3.10
C GLU A 208 -4.57 12.41 3.10
N ILE A 209 -3.80 11.33 2.90
CA ILE A 209 -4.29 9.95 2.84
C ILE A 209 -3.72 9.10 3.98
N LEU A 210 -2.43 8.77 3.96
CA LEU A 210 -1.82 7.82 4.90
C LEU A 210 -1.97 8.26 6.36
N ARG A 211 -1.61 9.51 6.67
CA ARG A 211 -1.67 10.05 8.03
C ARG A 211 -3.09 10.17 8.56
N LYS A 212 -4.10 10.28 7.70
CA LYS A 212 -5.52 10.31 8.11
C LYS A 212 -6.10 8.93 8.45
N MET A 213 -5.35 7.86 8.23
CA MET A 213 -5.74 6.51 8.62
C MET A 213 -5.33 6.16 10.06
N ASP A 214 -4.81 7.10 10.85
CA ASP A 214 -4.45 6.93 12.26
C ASP A 214 -3.58 5.68 12.53
N GLU A 215 -2.61 5.44 11.65
CA GLU A 215 -1.65 4.35 11.77
C GLU A 215 -0.23 4.93 11.93
N PRO A 216 0.29 5.09 13.16
CA PRO A 216 1.61 5.70 13.37
C PRO A 216 2.77 4.95 12.74
N ARG A 217 2.63 3.63 12.50
CA ARG A 217 3.70 2.81 11.94
C ARG A 217 3.98 3.09 10.47
N ILE A 218 3.13 3.84 9.76
CA ILE A 218 3.41 4.27 8.38
C ILE A 218 4.75 5.01 8.28
N HIS A 219 5.15 5.74 9.33
CA HIS A 219 6.39 6.51 9.40
C HIS A 219 7.64 5.63 9.36
N PHE A 220 7.49 4.31 9.48
CA PHE A 220 8.56 3.31 9.37
C PHE A 220 8.40 2.43 8.12
N ALA A 221 7.33 2.62 7.36
CA ALA A 221 6.98 1.85 6.18
C ALA A 221 7.15 2.65 4.87
N ILE A 222 7.15 3.98 4.96
CA ILE A 222 7.40 4.88 3.82
C ILE A 222 8.81 5.46 3.85
N VAL A 223 9.44 5.59 2.67
CA VAL A 223 10.82 6.06 2.53
C VAL A 223 10.90 7.44 1.87
N CYS A 224 11.76 8.34 2.34
CA CYS A 224 12.07 9.63 1.71
C CYS A 224 13.42 9.62 0.97
N ALA A 225 13.91 8.44 0.61
CA ALA A 225 15.18 8.19 -0.08
C ALA A 225 16.43 8.77 0.60
N SER A 226 16.42 8.97 1.93
CA SER A 226 17.59 9.46 2.68
C SER A 226 18.19 8.41 3.61
N PHE A 227 19.47 8.55 3.95
CA PHE A 227 20.18 7.63 4.84
C PHE A 227 19.51 7.49 6.21
N SER A 228 19.09 8.60 6.84
CA SER A 228 18.43 8.57 8.15
C SER A 228 16.94 8.19 8.10
N CYS A 229 16.38 7.95 6.92
CA CYS A 229 15.03 7.43 6.74
C CYS A 229 14.91 5.99 7.26
N PRO A 230 13.72 5.48 7.60
CA PRO A 230 13.55 4.04 7.78
C PRO A 230 13.93 3.31 6.51
N LYS A 231 14.36 2.06 6.70
CA LYS A 231 14.72 1.18 5.60
C LYS A 231 13.52 0.98 4.66
N LEU A 232 13.77 1.09 3.36
CA LEU A 232 12.84 0.59 2.36
C LEU A 232 12.80 -0.94 2.44
N GLN A 233 11.62 -1.51 2.67
CA GLN A 233 11.45 -2.96 2.69
C GLN A 233 11.65 -3.54 1.29
N ASN A 234 12.38 -4.66 1.18
CA ASN A 234 12.64 -5.32 -0.11
C ASN A 234 11.48 -6.24 -0.56
N LYS A 235 10.29 -6.05 0.01
CA LYS A 235 9.05 -6.75 -0.32
C LYS A 235 7.90 -5.76 -0.29
N ALA A 236 6.90 -5.99 -1.14
CA ALA A 236 5.65 -5.25 -1.13
C ALA A 236 4.91 -5.43 0.21
N PHE A 237 4.24 -4.39 0.67
CA PHE A 237 3.25 -4.52 1.73
C PHE A 237 1.97 -5.14 1.17
N THR A 238 1.42 -6.15 1.86
CA THR A 238 0.17 -6.80 1.43
C THR A 238 -0.88 -6.69 2.52
N ALA A 239 -2.16 -6.60 2.17
CA ALA A 239 -3.24 -6.46 3.16
C ALA A 239 -3.25 -7.59 4.20
N SER A 240 -2.98 -8.82 3.74
CA SER A 240 -2.92 -10.03 4.57
C SER A 240 -1.76 -10.05 5.57
N ASN A 241 -0.65 -9.38 5.25
CA ASN A 241 0.57 -9.36 6.08
C ASN A 241 0.85 -8.01 6.73
N LEU A 242 0.02 -6.99 6.47
CA LEU A 242 0.31 -5.60 6.82
C LEU A 242 0.67 -5.43 8.30
N GLU A 243 -0.09 -6.06 9.20
CA GLU A 243 0.13 -5.94 10.64
C GLU A 243 1.51 -6.45 11.08
N SER A 244 1.94 -7.60 10.55
CA SER A 244 3.25 -8.16 10.86
C SER A 244 4.36 -7.33 10.21
N GLN A 245 4.16 -6.88 8.97
CA GLN A 245 5.12 -6.04 8.24
C GLN A 245 5.34 -4.68 8.92
N LEU A 246 4.28 -3.99 9.30
CA LEU A 246 4.36 -2.71 10.03
C LEU A 246 5.03 -2.88 11.40
N THR A 247 4.67 -3.95 12.12
CA THR A 247 5.27 -4.25 13.42
C THR A 247 6.78 -4.52 13.29
N ASN A 248 7.18 -5.32 12.29
CA ASN A 248 8.58 -5.63 12.05
C ASN A 248 9.37 -4.38 11.63
N ALA A 249 8.85 -3.61 10.68
CA ALA A 249 9.49 -2.36 10.25
C ALA A 249 9.67 -1.37 11.42
N THR A 250 8.69 -1.29 12.32
CA THR A 250 8.79 -0.46 13.54
C THR A 250 9.89 -0.96 14.48
N LYS A 251 9.92 -2.26 14.77
CA LYS A 251 10.94 -2.87 15.64
C LYS A 251 12.34 -2.70 15.06
N GLU A 252 12.52 -2.99 13.77
CA GLU A 252 13.77 -2.80 13.04
C GLU A 252 14.27 -1.36 13.14
N PHE A 253 13.38 -0.39 12.89
CA PHE A 253 13.73 1.03 12.96
C PHE A 253 14.18 1.44 14.36
N LEU A 254 13.43 1.04 15.40
CA LEU A 254 13.77 1.38 16.79
C LEU A 254 15.06 0.72 17.27
N ALA A 255 15.39 -0.48 16.77
CA ALA A 255 16.61 -1.20 17.11
C ALA A 255 17.86 -0.65 16.40
N ASP A 256 17.68 0.13 15.32
CA ASP A 256 18.81 0.68 14.57
C ASP A 256 19.53 1.80 15.33
N LYS A 257 20.75 1.50 15.77
CA LYS A 257 21.62 2.40 16.53
C LYS A 257 22.08 3.65 15.77
N ASN A 258 22.04 3.64 14.44
CA ASN A 258 22.33 4.81 13.62
C ASN A 258 21.16 5.81 13.61
N ARG A 259 19.95 5.35 13.96
CA ARG A 259 18.71 6.12 13.90
C ARG A 259 18.13 6.38 15.29
N ASN A 260 18.41 5.51 16.27
CA ASN A 260 17.89 5.58 17.62
C ASN A 260 18.88 5.00 18.65
N ILE A 261 19.09 5.70 19.75
CA ILE A 261 19.78 5.20 20.94
C ILE A 261 18.77 5.21 22.08
N ILE A 262 18.32 4.02 22.48
CA ILE A 262 17.25 3.83 23.46
C ILE A 262 17.83 3.16 24.71
N SER A 263 17.60 3.79 25.86
CA SER A 263 17.88 3.25 27.19
C SER A 263 16.73 3.61 28.13
N ALA A 264 16.67 2.99 29.31
CA ALA A 264 15.58 3.19 30.27
C ALA A 264 15.30 4.68 30.57
N ASP A 265 16.34 5.48 30.82
CA ASP A 265 16.18 6.88 31.26
C ASP A 265 16.63 7.93 30.25
N LYS A 266 17.21 7.53 29.11
CA LYS A 266 17.73 8.45 28.10
C LYS A 266 17.45 7.95 26.69
N LEU A 267 16.92 8.84 25.86
CA LEU A 267 16.59 8.60 24.47
C LEU A 267 17.30 9.61 23.57
N GLN A 268 17.95 9.11 22.51
CA GLN A 268 18.37 9.91 21.36
C GLN A 268 17.68 9.33 20.12
N LEU A 269 16.59 9.98 19.69
CA LEU A 269 15.69 9.41 18.69
C LEU A 269 15.88 10.06 17.32
N SER A 270 15.42 9.40 16.27
CA SER A 270 15.33 10.01 14.93
C SER A 270 14.45 11.27 14.94
N LYS A 271 14.75 12.24 14.06
CA LYS A 271 13.95 13.46 13.88
C LYS A 271 12.52 13.18 13.41
N ILE A 272 12.19 11.98 12.94
CA ILE A 272 10.81 11.57 12.63
C ILE A 272 9.88 11.78 13.84
N PHE A 273 10.33 11.42 15.05
CA PHE A 273 9.57 11.63 16.28
C PHE A 273 9.43 13.12 16.66
N LYS A 274 10.31 13.98 16.14
CA LYS A 274 10.24 15.44 16.29
C LYS A 274 9.31 16.08 15.27
N TRP A 275 9.29 15.58 14.03
CA TRP A 275 8.50 16.12 12.93
C TRP A 275 7.02 15.71 12.99
N PHE A 276 6.74 14.49 13.45
CA PHE A 276 5.39 13.92 13.52
C PHE A 276 4.92 13.61 14.96
N PRO A 277 5.08 14.52 15.94
CA PRO A 277 4.83 14.20 17.34
C PRO A 277 3.37 13.93 17.66
N LYS A 278 2.43 14.34 16.79
CA LYS A 278 0.98 14.11 16.96
C LYS A 278 0.60 12.67 16.64
N ASP A 279 1.21 12.12 15.60
CA ASP A 279 0.87 10.80 15.06
C ASP A 279 1.23 9.69 16.07
N PHE A 280 2.29 9.88 16.86
CA PHE A 280 2.70 8.94 17.92
C PHE A 280 1.97 9.12 19.27
N LYS A 281 0.96 9.99 19.35
CA LYS A 281 0.22 10.31 20.60
C LYS A 281 -1.27 9.99 20.51
N THR A 282 -1.67 9.18 19.54
CA THR A 282 -3.06 8.78 19.32
C THR A 282 -3.57 7.84 20.41
N ASP A 283 -2.71 6.95 20.93
CA ASP A 283 -3.01 6.00 22.00
C ASP A 283 -2.04 6.19 23.19
N GLY A 284 -2.02 7.41 23.72
CA GLY A 284 -1.22 7.79 24.89
C GLY A 284 0.06 8.56 24.55
N SER A 285 1.14 8.29 25.30
CA SER A 285 2.39 9.04 25.15
C SER A 285 3.32 8.42 24.11
N LEU A 286 4.29 9.20 23.60
CA LEU A 286 5.38 8.66 22.78
C LEU A 286 6.10 7.51 23.49
N ILE A 287 6.26 7.58 24.82
CA ILE A 287 6.91 6.51 25.59
C ILE A 287 6.06 5.24 25.55
N ASN A 288 4.73 5.35 25.62
CA ASN A 288 3.82 4.20 25.49
C ASN A 288 3.98 3.55 24.11
N PHE A 289 4.05 4.36 23.05
CA PHE A 289 4.29 3.87 21.70
C PHE A 289 5.64 3.14 21.61
N LEU A 290 6.73 3.74 22.11
CA LEU A 290 8.06 3.14 22.06
C LEU A 290 8.12 1.83 22.86
N ASN A 291 7.53 1.77 24.05
CA ASN A 291 7.50 0.55 24.89
C ASN A 291 6.72 -0.61 24.27
N LYS A 292 5.81 -0.34 23.31
CA LYS A 292 5.12 -1.40 22.57
C LYS A 292 6.04 -2.17 21.61
N TYR A 293 7.14 -1.55 21.17
CA TYR A 293 8.00 -2.08 20.12
C TYR A 293 9.49 -2.15 20.49
N SER A 294 9.92 -1.51 21.58
CA SER A 294 11.29 -1.58 22.09
C SER A 294 11.49 -2.82 22.95
N GLU A 295 12.71 -3.37 22.94
CA GLU A 295 13.14 -4.42 23.87
C GLU A 295 13.52 -3.86 25.25
N VAL A 296 13.72 -2.54 25.35
CA VAL A 296 14.05 -1.85 26.60
C VAL A 296 12.79 -1.25 27.17
N GLU A 297 12.51 -1.50 28.45
CA GLU A 297 11.46 -0.78 29.17
C GLU A 297 11.91 0.66 29.44
N ILE A 298 11.27 1.62 28.78
CA ILE A 298 11.59 3.03 28.87
C ILE A 298 10.77 3.67 29.98
N SER A 299 11.46 4.36 30.88
CA SER A 299 10.87 5.16 31.95
C SER A 299 10.00 6.28 31.39
N SER A 300 8.85 6.53 32.03
CA SER A 300 7.97 7.65 31.69
C SER A 300 8.67 9.02 31.78
N ASN A 301 9.74 9.10 32.59
CA ASN A 301 10.55 10.30 32.80
C ASN A 301 11.83 10.35 31.94
N ALA A 302 11.99 9.44 30.97
CA ALA A 302 13.19 9.37 30.15
C ALA A 302 13.48 10.70 29.43
N LYS A 303 14.74 11.16 29.52
CA LYS A 303 15.20 12.39 28.88
C LYS A 303 15.31 12.18 27.38
N LYS A 304 14.63 13.03 26.61
CA LYS A 304 14.56 12.94 25.14
C LYS A 304 15.48 13.96 24.47
N SER A 305 16.22 13.49 23.49
CA SER A 305 16.95 14.31 22.52
C SER A 305 16.80 13.68 21.13
N PHE A 306 17.20 14.40 20.09
CA PHE A 306 17.09 13.92 18.71
C PHE A 306 18.47 13.88 18.07
N LEU A 307 18.75 12.80 17.35
CA LEU A 307 19.95 12.66 16.53
C LEU A 307 19.87 13.58 15.31
N ASP A 308 21.02 13.86 14.71
CA ASP A 308 21.05 14.51 13.40
C ASP A 308 20.51 13.60 12.30
N TYR A 309 20.07 14.23 11.21
CA TYR A 309 19.40 13.55 10.13
C TYR A 309 20.22 13.73 8.87
N ASN A 310 20.82 12.63 8.42
CA ASN A 310 21.58 12.58 7.20
C ASN A 310 20.62 12.47 6.00
N TRP A 311 20.68 13.49 5.14
CA TRP A 311 19.87 13.62 3.93
C TRP A 311 20.55 13.04 2.69
N ASP A 312 21.77 12.55 2.80
CA ASP A 312 22.44 11.80 1.72
C ASP A 312 21.53 10.66 1.25
N LEU A 313 21.58 10.37 -0.04
CA LEU A 313 20.78 9.33 -0.67
C LEU A 313 21.03 7.98 0.00
N ASN A 314 20.01 7.14 0.06
CA ASN A 314 20.10 5.80 0.62
C ASN A 314 20.60 4.76 -0.41
N ASP A 315 21.70 5.04 -1.11
CA ASP A 315 22.29 4.16 -2.13
C ASP A 315 23.55 3.41 -1.68
#